data_AF-A0A9W6GYS2-F1
#
_entry.id   AF-A0A9W6GYS2-F1
#
_cell.length_a   1.000
_cell.length_b   1.000
_cell.length_c   1.000
_cell.angle_alpha   90.00
_cell.angle_beta   90.00
_cell.angle_gamma   90.00
#
_symmetry.space_group_name_H-M   'P 1'
#
loop_
_entity.id
_entity.type
_entity.pdbx_description
1 polymer ?
#
loop_
_entity_poly.entity_id
_entity_poly.type
_entity_poly.pdbx_seq_one_letter_code
_entity_poly.pdbx_strand_id
1 'polypeptide(L)'
;MAIIATIKSGNDLVDRFAADRAAVTVKEFAKPFDQVHILVRVKATTAKGYQRLLEKAILPALGRFKVIEVTLANIAKLYHDQRHNP
;
A
#
# COMPACT_ATOMS: atom_id res chain seq x y z
N MET A 1 10.19 -21.96 7.49
CA MET A 1 8.73 -21.98 7.69
C MET A 1 8.13 -20.85 6.86
N ALA A 2 7.34 -21.22 5.86
CA ALA A 2 6.87 -20.37 4.77
C ALA A 2 5.57 -19.66 5.10
N ILE A 3 5.49 -18.36 4.81
CA ILE A 3 4.25 -17.68 4.46
C ILE A 3 4.60 -16.64 3.38
N ILE A 4 4.70 -17.07 2.12
CA ILE A 4 4.42 -16.14 1.02
C ILE A 4 2.91 -16.04 1.01
N ALA A 5 2.39 -15.07 1.75
CA ALA A 5 0.95 -14.81 1.79
C ALA A 5 0.50 -14.52 0.36
N THR A 6 -0.32 -15.41 -0.18
CA THR A 6 -0.86 -15.36 -1.52
C THR A 6 -1.75 -14.12 -1.67
N ILE A 7 -1.17 -12.98 -2.03
CA ILE A 7 -1.87 -11.77 -2.46
C ILE A 7 -2.37 -12.02 -3.89
N LYS A 8 -3.33 -12.94 -4.06
CA LYS A 8 -3.85 -13.39 -5.36
C LYS A 8 -4.64 -12.30 -6.11
N SER A 9 -4.92 -11.16 -5.47
CA SER A 9 -5.62 -10.02 -6.08
C SER A 9 -4.69 -8.85 -6.43
N GLY A 10 -3.42 -8.88 -5.99
CA GLY A 10 -2.44 -7.83 -6.24
C GLY A 10 -1.50 -8.10 -7.42
N ASN A 11 -1.45 -9.35 -7.91
CA ASN A 11 -0.49 -9.78 -8.92
C ASN A 11 -0.63 -9.03 -10.26
N ASP A 12 -1.86 -8.73 -10.71
CA ASP A 12 -2.10 -7.99 -11.96
C ASP A 12 -1.57 -6.55 -11.95
N LEU A 13 -1.55 -5.90 -10.78
CA LEU A 13 -0.94 -4.59 -10.62
C LEU A 13 0.59 -4.71 -10.50
N VAL A 14 1.07 -5.81 -9.94
CA VAL A 14 2.49 -6.09 -9.78
C VAL A 14 3.18 -6.26 -11.13
N ASP A 15 2.54 -6.97 -12.04
CA ASP A 15 3.08 -7.27 -13.37
C ASP A 15 3.08 -6.04 -14.29
N ARG A 16 2.05 -5.17 -14.21
CA ARG A 16 1.97 -3.92 -15.00
C ARG A 16 3.05 -2.89 -14.66
N PHE A 17 3.59 -2.92 -13.43
CA PHE A 17 4.58 -1.95 -12.97
C PHE A 17 5.97 -2.58 -12.76
N ALA A 18 6.19 -3.83 -13.16
CA ALA A 18 7.40 -4.61 -12.86
C ALA A 18 8.69 -4.02 -13.46
N ALA A 19 8.63 -3.36 -14.63
CA ALA A 19 9.80 -2.73 -15.25
C ALA A 19 10.15 -1.37 -14.60
N ASP A 20 9.16 -0.60 -14.14
CA ASP A 20 9.33 0.76 -13.58
C ASP A 20 9.50 0.79 -12.05
N ARG A 21 9.19 -0.32 -11.36
CA ARG A 21 9.17 -0.45 -9.89
C ARG A 21 10.51 -0.26 -9.19
N ALA A 22 11.63 -0.29 -9.90
CA ALA A 22 12.93 0.02 -9.32
C ALA A 22 13.05 1.49 -8.90
N ALA A 23 12.18 2.38 -9.37
CA ALA A 23 12.21 3.82 -9.07
C ALA A 23 10.95 4.35 -8.38
N VAL A 24 9.78 3.73 -8.60
CA VAL A 24 8.49 4.26 -8.14
C VAL A 24 8.37 4.21 -6.61
N THR A 25 8.04 5.37 -6.04
CA THR A 25 7.77 5.52 -4.60
C THR A 25 6.38 5.04 -4.22
N VAL A 26 6.17 4.68 -2.94
CA VAL A 26 4.85 4.32 -2.42
C VAL A 26 3.83 5.45 -2.66
N LYS A 27 4.25 6.71 -2.59
CA LYS A 27 3.39 7.86 -2.86
C LYS A 27 2.90 7.89 -4.31
N GLU A 28 3.80 7.66 -5.26
CA GLU A 28 3.46 7.61 -6.69
C GLU A 28 2.60 6.40 -7.02
N PHE A 29 2.81 5.27 -6.33
CA PHE A 29 2.02 4.05 -6.49
C PHE A 29 0.61 4.14 -5.90
N ALA A 30 0.43 4.93 -4.83
CA ALA A 30 -0.84 4.99 -4.10
C ALA A 30 -2.03 5.46 -4.95
N LYS A 31 -1.81 6.43 -5.86
CA LYS A 31 -2.88 6.98 -6.70
C LYS A 31 -3.37 5.98 -7.77
N PRO A 32 -2.49 5.32 -8.55
CA PRO A 32 -2.88 4.21 -9.41
C PRO A 32 -3.56 3.06 -8.64
N PHE A 33 -3.08 2.75 -7.44
CA PHE A 33 -3.69 1.71 -6.60
C PHE A 33 -5.14 2.06 -6.20
N ASP A 34 -5.37 3.29 -5.75
CA ASP A 34 -6.71 3.77 -5.40
C ASP A 34 -7.68 3.66 -6.59
N GLN A 35 -7.23 4.11 -7.76
CA GLN A 35 -8.04 4.10 -8.98
C GLN A 35 -8.38 2.70 -9.48
N VAL A 36 -7.43 1.76 -9.44
CA VAL A 36 -7.64 0.42 -10.03
C VAL A 36 -8.20 -0.58 -9.02
N HIS A 37 -7.92 -0.39 -7.73
CA HIS A 37 -8.30 -1.36 -6.69
C HIS A 37 -9.41 -0.84 -5.78
N ILE A 38 -9.21 0.31 -5.15
CA ILE A 38 -10.13 0.80 -4.11
C ILE A 38 -11.45 1.25 -4.76
N LEU A 39 -11.40 2.15 -5.75
CA LEU A 39 -12.60 2.69 -6.38
C LEU A 39 -13.39 1.67 -7.19
N VAL A 40 -12.72 0.63 -7.71
CA VAL A 40 -13.34 -0.38 -8.58
C VAL A 40 -13.93 -1.53 -7.78
N ARG A 41 -13.28 -1.97 -6.69
CA ARG A 41 -13.64 -3.22 -5.99
C ARG A 41 -14.26 -3.01 -4.61
N VAL A 42 -14.21 -1.79 -4.08
CA VAL A 42 -14.65 -1.50 -2.70
C VAL A 42 -15.87 -0.57 -2.73
N LYS A 43 -16.87 -0.86 -1.89
CA LYS A 43 -18.03 0.02 -1.70
C LYS A 43 -17.55 1.41 -1.30
N ALA A 44 -18.18 2.46 -1.86
CA ALA A 44 -17.77 3.85 -1.68
C ALA A 44 -17.54 4.28 -0.21
N THR A 45 -18.36 3.80 0.72
CA THR A 45 -18.21 4.09 2.15
C THR A 45 -16.92 3.52 2.73
N THR A 46 -16.55 2.31 2.32
CA THR A 46 -15.33 1.64 2.75
C THR A 46 -14.10 2.20 2.02
N ALA A 47 -14.25 2.56 0.74
CA ALA A 47 -13.20 3.23 -0.04
C ALA A 47 -12.69 4.50 0.64
N LYS A 48 -13.59 5.33 1.20
CA LYS A 48 -13.22 6.51 2.00
C LYS A 48 -12.35 6.16 3.20
N GLY A 49 -12.62 5.04 3.88
CA GLY A 49 -11.79 4.55 4.98
C GLY A 49 -10.38 4.17 4.52
N TYR A 50 -10.28 3.47 3.40
CA TYR A 50 -8.99 3.12 2.79
C TYR A 50 -8.19 4.35 2.34
N GLN A 51 -8.84 5.30 1.67
CA GLN A 51 -8.22 6.57 1.26
C GLN A 51 -7.72 7.35 2.47
N ARG A 52 -8.52 7.43 3.54
CA ARG A 52 -8.11 8.06 4.80
C ARG A 52 -6.90 7.37 5.43
N LEU A 53 -6.84 6.04 5.38
CA LEU A 53 -5.69 5.29 5.91
C LEU A 53 -4.44 5.52 5.05
N LEU A 54 -4.58 5.56 3.72
CA LEU A 54 -3.49 5.91 2.82
C LEU A 54 -2.93 7.29 3.16
N GLU A 55 -3.79 8.30 3.27
CA GLU A 55 -3.37 9.69 3.53
C GLU A 55 -2.81 9.91 4.93
N LYS A 56 -3.42 9.32 5.97
CA LYS A 56 -3.06 9.63 7.36
C LYS A 56 -1.99 8.73 7.96
N ALA A 57 -1.80 7.53 7.41
CA ALA A 57 -0.91 6.54 7.99
C ALA A 57 0.20 6.13 7.02
N ILE A 58 -0.20 5.64 5.84
CA ILE A 58 0.74 4.97 4.94
C ILE A 58 1.63 5.99 4.21
N LEU A 59 1.06 7.06 3.66
CA LEU A 59 1.82 8.07 2.91
C LEU A 59 2.81 8.85 3.78
N PRO A 60 2.46 9.28 5.01
CA PRO A 60 3.43 9.97 5.88
C PRO A 60 4.60 9.07 6.29
N ALA A 61 4.35 7.78 6.54
CA ALA A 61 5.39 6.87 7.00
C ALA A 61 6.23 6.27 5.86
N LEU A 62 5.57 5.84 4.78
CA LEU A 62 6.18 5.03 3.72
C LEU A 62 6.23 5.74 2.37
N GLY A 63 5.58 6.90 2.20
CA GLY A 63 5.39 7.54 0.89
C GLY A 63 6.69 7.84 0.14
N ARG A 64 7.78 8.12 0.85
CA ARG A 64 9.12 8.40 0.26
C ARG A 64 9.91 7.15 -0.13
N PHE A 65 9.52 5.98 0.40
CA PHE A 65 10.24 4.74 0.13
C PHE A 65 9.86 4.26 -1.26
N LYS A 66 10.80 3.64 -1.96
CA LYS A 66 10.46 2.86 -3.14
C LYS A 66 9.61 1.68 -2.73
N VAL A 67 8.66 1.28 -3.56
CA VAL A 67 7.76 0.16 -3.26
C VAL A 67 8.56 -1.11 -2.96
N ILE A 68 9.67 -1.33 -3.68
CA ILE A 68 10.55 -2.49 -3.51
C ILE A 68 11.43 -2.43 -2.25
N GLU A 69 11.63 -1.25 -1.66
CA GLU A 69 12.45 -1.04 -0.46
C GLU A 69 11.62 -1.13 0.83
N VAL A 70 10.29 -1.30 0.72
CA VAL A 70 9.43 -1.49 1.88
C VAL A 70 9.67 -2.87 2.49
N THR A 71 10.21 -2.90 3.69
CA THR A 71 10.47 -4.13 4.45
C THR A 71 9.39 -4.41 5.48
N LEU A 72 9.37 -5.64 6.01
CA LEU A 72 8.50 -6.01 7.14
C LEU A 72 8.78 -5.18 8.39
N ALA A 73 10.04 -4.74 8.60
CA ALA A 73 10.39 -3.85 9.72
C ALA A 73 9.70 -2.48 9.58
N ASN A 74 9.63 -1.94 8.36
CA ASN A 74 8.92 -0.69 8.09
C ASN A 74 7.42 -0.84 8.37
N ILE A 75 6.82 -1.98 8.02
CA ILE A 75 5.41 -2.31 8.30
C ILE A 75 5.18 -2.46 9.80
N ALA A 76 6.04 -3.21 10.50
CA ALA A 76 5.94 -3.39 11.95
C ALA A 76 6.04 -2.06 12.71
N LYS A 77 6.94 -1.17 12.27
CA LYS A 77 7.07 0.18 12.81
C LYS A 77 5.79 0.99 12.59
N LEU A 78 5.24 0.97 11.38
CA LEU A 78 3.96 1.63 11.10
C LEU A 78 2.85 1.12 12.03
N TYR A 79 2.70 -0.19 12.19
CA TYR A 79 1.72 -0.78 13.11
C TYR A 79 1.97 -0.35 14.57
N HIS A 80 3.23 -0.27 14.99
CA HIS A 80 3.59 0.18 16.33
C HIS A 80 3.20 1.65 16.55
N ASP A 81 3.52 2.52 15.59
CA ASP A 81 3.20 3.95 15.65
C ASP A 81 1.69 4.21 15.63
N GLN A 82 0.90 3.29 15.06
CA GLN A 82 -0.57 3.35 15.04
C GLN A 82 -1.25 2.86 16.33
N ARG A 83 -0.52 2.28 17.30
CA ARG A 83 -1.11 1.76 18.56
C ARG A 83 -1.84 2.81 19.39
N HIS A 84 -1.56 4.09 19.17
CA HIS A 84 -2.14 5.20 19.93
C HIS A 84 -3.44 5.75 19.34
N ASN A 85 -3.93 5.20 18.24
CA ASN A 85 -5.18 5.61 17.61
C ASN A 85 -6.30 4.65 18.08
N PRO A 86 -7.23 5.10 18.95
CA PRO A 86 -8.33 4.27 19.44
C PRO A 86 -9.36 3.92 18.35
#